data_AF-A0A485LXD8-F1
#
_entry.id   AF-A0A485LXD8-F1
#
_cell.length_a   1.000
_cell.length_b   1.000
_cell.length_c   1.000
_cell.angle_alpha   90.00
_cell.angle_beta   90.00
_cell.angle_gamma   90.00
#
_symmetry.space_group_name_H-M   'P 1'
#
loop_
_entity.id
_entity.type
_entity.pdbx_description
1 polymer ?
#
loop_
_entity_poly.entity_id
_entity_poly.type
_entity_poly.pdbx_seq_one_letter_code
_entity_poly.pdbx_strand_id
1 'polypeptide(L)'
;MKCYGFLNESVLAEEAMRYGAAGFRPQVIWSNGVLASTAVGIAMNLLMNWTEKCDVQTLYYEYDGNKGTIKPHLKCEMPWKSCEHYKLENIGDVRL
;
A
#
# COMPACT_ATOMS: atom_id res chain seq x y z
N MET A 1 2.49 -0.89 6.61
CA MET A 1 1.95 0.49 6.66
C MET A 1 2.08 1.19 8.01
N LYS A 2 2.19 0.47 9.15
CA LYS A 2 2.49 1.08 10.47
C LYS A 2 3.79 1.87 10.45
N CYS A 3 4.80 1.29 9.81
CA CYS A 3 6.03 1.99 9.48
C CYS A 3 5.73 3.37 8.85
N TYR A 4 4.95 3.45 7.77
CA TYR A 4 4.69 4.71 7.05
C TYR A 4 3.82 5.71 7.85
N GLY A 5 3.52 5.42 9.13
CA GLY A 5 2.64 6.21 9.99
C GLY A 5 1.19 6.25 9.49
N PHE A 6 0.83 5.46 8.48
CA PHE A 6 -0.52 5.38 7.96
C PHE A 6 -1.43 4.56 8.87
N LEU A 7 -0.94 3.41 9.34
CA LEU A 7 -1.65 2.61 10.34
C LEU A 7 -1.18 3.02 11.74
N ASN A 8 -2.02 3.76 12.46
CA ASN A 8 -1.85 4.08 13.87
C ASN A 8 -3.23 4.07 14.56
N GLU A 9 -3.25 3.97 15.88
CA GLU A 9 -4.51 3.81 16.64
C GLU A 9 -5.49 4.96 16.41
N SER A 10 -5.01 6.20 16.29
CA SER A 10 -5.88 7.34 16.00
C SER A 10 -6.55 7.26 14.62
N VAL A 11 -5.80 6.88 13.58
CA VAL A 11 -6.32 6.74 12.21
C VAL A 11 -7.29 5.56 12.13
N LEU A 12 -6.98 4.45 12.80
CA LEU A 12 -7.88 3.29 12.86
C LEU A 12 -9.20 3.60 13.57
N ALA A 13 -9.14 4.34 14.67
CA ALA A 13 -10.33 4.77 15.40
C ALA A 13 -11.20 5.71 14.55
N GLU A 14 -10.59 6.66 13.84
CA GLU A 14 -11.30 7.56 12.92
C GLU A 14 -11.97 6.79 11.78
N GLU A 15 -11.25 5.87 11.13
CA GLU A 15 -11.77 5.08 10.02
C GLU A 15 -12.94 4.19 10.45
N ALA A 16 -12.85 3.55 11.62
CA ALA A 16 -13.93 2.71 12.16
C ALA A 16 -15.23 3.51 12.37
N MET A 17 -15.14 4.76 12.85
CA MET A 17 -16.30 5.65 12.98
C MET A 17 -16.90 6.00 11.61
N ARG A 18 -16.05 6.34 10.63
CA ARG A 18 -16.49 6.74 9.28
C ARG A 18 -17.11 5.59 8.50
N TYR A 19 -16.56 4.39 8.65
CA TYR A 19 -17.08 3.19 8.00
C TYR A 19 -18.50 2.87 8.49
N GLY A 20 -18.76 3.04 9.79
CA GLY A 20 -20.11 2.92 10.35
C GLY A 20 -21.12 3.91 9.76
N ALA A 21 -20.66 5.08 9.31
CA ALA A 21 -21.50 6.12 8.70
C ALA A 21 -21.74 5.94 7.18
N ALA A 22 -21.03 5.03 6.50
CA ALA A 22 -21.10 4.85 5.05
C ALA A 22 -22.40 4.16 4.55
N GLY A 23 -23.24 3.68 5.47
CA GLY A 23 -24.54 3.06 5.17
C GLY A 23 -24.44 1.61 4.70
N PHE A 24 -25.59 1.01 4.36
CA PHE A 24 -25.74 -0.44 4.19
C PHE A 24 -25.17 -1.04 2.89
N ARG A 25 -24.78 -0.24 1.89
CA ARG A 25 -24.40 -0.74 0.55
C ARG A 25 -23.22 0.00 -0.10
N PRO A 26 -22.05 0.08 0.53
CA PRO A 26 -20.86 0.62 -0.13
C PRO A 26 -20.49 -0.26 -1.35
N GLN A 27 -20.41 0.35 -2.52
CA GLN A 27 -20.04 -0.32 -3.78
C GLN A 27 -18.51 -0.42 -3.90
N VAL A 28 -17.93 -1.47 -3.35
CA VAL A 28 -16.45 -1.63 -3.28
C VAL A 28 -15.88 -2.61 -4.31
N ILE A 29 -16.72 -3.22 -5.15
CA ILE A 29 -16.26 -4.25 -6.10
C ILE A 29 -15.24 -3.69 -7.10
N TRP A 30 -15.48 -2.49 -7.61
CA TRP A 30 -14.62 -1.84 -8.60
C TRP A 30 -13.27 -1.45 -7.99
N SER A 31 -13.29 -0.79 -6.83
CA SER A 31 -12.08 -0.42 -6.11
C SER A 31 -11.24 -1.66 -5.74
N ASN A 32 -11.89 -2.73 -5.28
CA ASN A 32 -11.21 -3.98 -4.94
C ASN A 32 -10.61 -4.64 -6.18
N GLY A 33 -11.32 -4.67 -7.31
CA GLY A 33 -10.82 -5.24 -8.56
C GLY A 33 -9.57 -4.52 -9.06
N VAL A 34 -9.59 -3.18 -9.02
CA VAL A 34 -8.43 -2.35 -9.40
C VAL A 34 -7.25 -2.60 -8.46
N LEU A 35 -7.46 -2.48 -7.14
CA LEU A 35 -6.39 -2.65 -6.14
C LEU A 35 -5.78 -4.05 -6.17
N ALA A 36 -6.60 -5.10 -6.26
CA ALA A 36 -6.12 -6.48 -6.33
C ALA A 36 -5.28 -6.73 -7.60
N SER A 37 -5.75 -6.25 -8.74
CA SER A 37 -5.02 -6.41 -10.01
C SER A 37 -3.69 -5.68 -9.99
N THR A 38 -3.63 -4.48 -9.41
CA THR A 38 -2.38 -3.74 -9.22
C THR A 38 -1.42 -4.49 -8.29
N ALA A 39 -1.91 -5.05 -7.17
CA ALA A 39 -1.09 -5.84 -6.26
C ALA A 39 -0.48 -7.08 -6.94
N VAL A 40 -1.25 -7.77 -7.79
CA VAL A 40 -0.75 -8.89 -8.61
C VAL A 40 0.35 -8.43 -9.56
N GLY A 41 0.17 -7.30 -10.24
CA GLY A 41 1.20 -6.75 -11.13
C GLY A 41 2.50 -6.41 -10.39
N ILE A 42 2.40 -5.88 -9.17
CA ILE A 42 3.56 -5.63 -8.29
C ILE A 42 4.24 -6.95 -7.92
N ALA A 43 3.48 -7.96 -7.47
CA ALA A 43 4.01 -9.26 -7.09
C ALA A 43 4.73 -9.95 -8.26
N MET A 44 4.14 -9.91 -9.46
CA MET A 44 4.78 -10.45 -10.66
C MET A 44 6.08 -9.74 -11.01
N ASN A 45 6.15 -8.41 -10.78
CA ASN A 45 7.39 -7.69 -10.98
C ASN A 45 8.48 -8.07 -9.99
N LEU A 46 8.12 -8.25 -8.71
CA LEU A 46 9.06 -8.68 -7.69
C LEU A 46 9.61 -10.09 -7.97
N LEU A 47 8.77 -11.01 -8.44
CA LEU A 47 9.15 -12.40 -8.68
C LEU A 47 9.92 -12.60 -9.99
N MET A 48 9.53 -11.89 -11.05
CA MET A 48 10.01 -12.17 -12.40
C MET A 48 10.85 -11.04 -13.00
N ASN A 49 10.92 -9.87 -12.35
CA ASN A 49 11.49 -8.64 -12.90
C ASN A 49 11.00 -8.34 -14.34
N TRP A 50 9.75 -8.68 -14.66
CA TRP A 50 9.18 -8.55 -16.01
C TRP A 50 9.15 -7.13 -16.58
N THR A 51 9.29 -6.09 -15.73
CA THR A 51 9.39 -4.70 -16.20
C THR A 51 10.83 -4.19 -16.29
N GLU A 52 11.82 -5.02 -15.92
CA GLU A 52 13.23 -4.68 -15.79
C GLU A 52 13.50 -3.51 -14.81
N LYS A 53 12.54 -3.20 -13.93
CA LYS A 53 12.53 -2.04 -13.03
C LYS A 53 12.13 -2.40 -11.60
N CYS A 54 12.56 -3.56 -11.12
CA CYS A 54 12.25 -4.02 -9.75
C CYS A 54 12.88 -3.14 -8.67
N ASP A 55 14.08 -2.61 -8.92
CA ASP A 55 14.88 -1.77 -8.02
C ASP A 55 14.29 -0.37 -7.76
N VAL A 56 13.57 0.20 -8.73
CA VAL A 56 12.95 1.53 -8.65
C VAL A 56 11.44 1.48 -8.34
N GLN A 57 10.91 0.31 -8.03
CA GLN A 57 9.47 0.13 -7.84
C GLN A 57 8.99 0.78 -6.54
N THR A 58 8.07 1.74 -6.66
CA THR A 58 7.38 2.30 -5.51
C THR A 58 6.38 1.28 -4.94
N LEU A 59 6.44 0.99 -3.65
CA LEU A 59 5.56 -0.01 -3.02
C LEU A 59 4.33 0.58 -2.31
N TYR A 60 4.21 1.91 -2.28
CA TYR A 60 3.06 2.58 -1.67
C TYR A 60 2.32 3.44 -2.68
N TYR A 61 1.17 2.93 -3.11
CA TYR A 61 0.24 3.61 -3.99
C TYR A 61 -1.03 4.03 -3.25
N GLU A 62 -1.68 5.07 -3.76
CA GLU A 62 -3.02 5.49 -3.38
C GLU A 62 -3.98 5.36 -4.57
N TYR A 63 -5.22 4.95 -4.29
CA TYR A 63 -6.29 4.85 -5.27
C TYR A 63 -7.37 5.89 -4.97
N ASP A 64 -7.65 6.75 -5.95
CA ASP A 64 -8.76 7.70 -5.91
C ASP A 64 -9.97 7.07 -6.60
N GLY A 65 -10.94 6.60 -5.80
CA GLY A 65 -12.16 5.98 -6.31
C GLY A 65 -13.08 6.93 -7.08
N ASN A 66 -12.99 8.25 -6.87
CA ASN A 66 -13.79 9.23 -7.61
C ASN A 66 -13.20 9.49 -9.00
N LYS A 67 -11.86 9.51 -9.11
CA LYS A 67 -11.16 9.74 -10.38
C LYS A 67 -10.79 8.45 -11.12
N GLY A 68 -10.82 7.31 -10.45
CA GLY A 68 -10.40 6.02 -10.99
C GLY A 68 -8.90 5.93 -11.25
N THR A 69 -8.07 6.67 -10.49
CA THR A 69 -6.63 6.75 -10.73
C THR A 69 -5.81 6.10 -9.61
N ILE A 70 -4.68 5.51 -10.00
CA ILE A 70 -3.65 5.02 -9.07
C ILE A 70 -2.41 5.90 -9.25
N LYS A 71 -1.85 6.37 -8.15
CA LYS A 71 -0.58 7.12 -8.14
C LYS A 71 0.29 6.74 -6.95
N PRO A 72 1.62 6.90 -7.06
CA PRO A 72 2.50 6.82 -5.89
C PRO A 72 2.01 7.74 -4.78
N HIS A 73 2.02 7.26 -3.54
CA HIS A 73 1.67 8.09 -2.41
C HIS A 73 2.82 9.07 -2.12
N LEU A 74 2.48 10.33 -1.80
CA LEU A 74 3.43 11.40 -1.41
C LEU A 74 4.46 11.00 -0.33
N LYS A 75 4.14 10.00 0.51
CA LYS A 75 5.03 9.52 1.58
C LYS A 75 6.25 8.76 1.04
N CYS A 76 6.26 8.36 -0.23
CA CYS A 76 7.42 7.77 -0.88
C CYS A 76 8.54 8.79 -1.16
N GLU A 77 8.19 10.06 -1.30
CA GLU A 77 9.16 11.14 -1.55
C GLU A 77 9.67 11.79 -0.26
N MET A 78 9.05 11.48 0.88
CA MET A 78 9.42 12.06 2.17
C MET A 78 10.56 11.28 2.84
N PRO A 79 11.59 11.97 3.38
CA PRO A 79 12.66 11.31 4.11
C PRO A 79 12.09 10.62 5.34
N TRP A 80 12.45 9.35 5.46
CA TRP A 80 11.79 8.43 6.38
C TRP A 80 12.62 8.28 7.65
N LYS A 81 12.04 8.53 8.83
CA LYS A 81 12.70 8.30 10.13
C LYS A 81 12.77 6.80 10.39
N SER A 82 13.95 6.23 10.62
CA SER A 82 14.18 4.79 10.84
C SER A 82 13.02 4.06 11.54
N CYS A 83 12.43 3.05 10.89
CA CYS A 83 11.33 2.28 11.47
C CYS A 83 11.89 1.29 12.47
N GLU A 84 11.47 1.36 13.74
CA GLU A 84 11.81 0.32 14.73
C GLU A 84 10.88 -0.91 14.66
N HIS A 85 9.81 -0.84 13.85
CA HIS A 85 8.77 -1.88 13.78
C HIS A 85 9.27 -3.21 13.21
N TYR A 86 10.27 -3.18 12.33
CA TYR A 86 10.90 -4.38 11.78
C TYR A 86 12.40 -4.16 11.63
N LYS A 87 13.20 -4.99 12.31
CA LYS A 87 14.65 -4.94 12.22
C LYS A 87 15.11 -5.50 10.88
N LEU A 88 16.03 -4.80 10.21
CA LEU A 88 16.64 -5.25 8.95
C LEU A 88 17.29 -6.64 9.08
N GLU A 89 17.80 -6.95 10.27
CA GLU A 89 18.38 -8.25 10.65
C GLU A 89 17.41 -9.43 10.42
N ASN A 90 16.10 -9.17 10.46
CA ASN A 90 15.06 -10.19 10.32
C ASN A 90 14.57 -10.35 8.87
N ILE A 91 15.17 -9.68 7.88
CA ILE A 91 14.75 -9.77 6.47
C ILE A 91 14.94 -11.19 5.89
N GLY A 92 15.76 -12.02 6.54
CA GLY A 92 16.12 -13.36 6.07
C GLY A 92 17.19 -13.31 4.97
N ASP A 93 17.77 -14.47 4.65
CA ASP A 93 18.76 -14.55 3.58
C ASP A 93 18.10 -14.34 2.21
N VAL A 94 18.69 -13.46 1.41
CA VAL A 94 18.39 -13.37 -0.01
C VAL A 94 19.00 -14.59 -0.68
N ARG A 95 18.23 -15.69 -0.77
CA ARG A 95 18.60 -16.82 -1.62
C ARG A 95 18.35 -16.45 -3.07
N LEU A 96 19.38 -15.93 -3.73
CA LEU A 96 19.49 -15.87 -5.19
C LEU A 96 19.98 -17.21 -5.73
#